data_AF-A0A378NC37-F1
#
_entry.id   AF-A0A378NC37-F1
#
_cell.length_a   1.000
_cell.length_b   1.000
_cell.length_c   1.000
_cell.angle_alpha   90.00
_cell.angle_beta   90.00
_cell.angle_gamma   90.00
#
_symmetry.space_group_name_H-M   'P 1'
#
loop_
_entity.id
_entity.type
_entity.pdbx_description
1 polymer ?
#
loop_
_entity_poly.entity_id
_entity_poly.type
_entity_poly.pdbx_seq_one_letter_code
_entity_poly.pdbx_strand_id
1 'polypeptide(L)' 'MNLNTLRLFVAVIQHGSLSKASERLNVPIATISRQIADLEKELNIQLFDH' A
#
# COMPACT_ATOMS: atom_id res chain seq x y z
N MET A 1 9.37 1.31 -10.79
CA MET A 1 8.44 2.23 -10.09
C MET A 1 7.08 2.24 -10.78
N ASN A 2 6.03 1.79 -10.09
CA ASN A 2 4.64 1.76 -10.59
C ASN A 2 3.80 2.85 -9.88
N LEU A 3 3.22 3.78 -10.64
CA LEU A 3 2.40 4.86 -10.08
C LEU A 3 1.15 4.37 -9.33
N ASN A 4 0.61 3.20 -9.69
CA ASN A 4 -0.51 2.61 -8.98
C ASN A 4 -0.13 2.22 -7.55
N THR A 5 1.09 1.72 -7.37
CA THR A 5 1.62 1.37 -6.05
C THR A 5 1.79 2.61 -5.17
N LEU A 6 2.25 3.72 -5.74
CA LEU A 6 2.36 4.99 -5.03
C LEU A 6 0.98 5.53 -4.64
N ARG A 7 -0.02 5.40 -5.51
CA ARG A 7 -1.41 5.78 -5.22
C ARG A 7 -2.00 4.94 -4.07
N LEU A 8 -1.67 3.65 -4.05
CA LEU A 8 -2.05 2.74 -2.97
C LEU A 8 -1.38 3.13 -1.65
N PHE A 9 -0.08 3.42 -1.67
CA PHE A 9 0.64 3.92 -0.49
C PHE A 9 -0.01 5.18 0.09
N VAL A 10 -0.28 6.19 -0.75
CA VAL A 10 -0.95 7.43 -0.32
C VAL A 10 -2.34 7.14 0.28
N ALA A 11 -3.12 6.26 -0.35
CA ALA A 11 -4.44 5.90 0.16
C ALA A 11 -4.37 5.20 1.53
N VAL A 12 -3.38 4.35 1.76
CA VAL A 12 -3.16 3.68 3.06
C VAL A 12 -2.86 4.72 4.14
N ILE A 13 -2.00 5.70 3.85
CA ILE A 13 -1.70 6.79 4.79
C ILE A 13 -2.92 7.69 5.04
N GLN A 14 -3.68 8.05 4.00
CA GLN A 14 -4.87 8.89 4.11
C GLN A 14 -6.00 8.22 4.90
N HIS A 15 -6.14 6.89 4.77
CA HIS A 15 -7.19 6.14 5.45
C HIS A 15 -6.73 5.53 6.78
N GLY A 16 -5.43 5.51 7.05
CA GLY A 16 -4.83 5.11 8.31
C GLY A 16 -4.71 3.59 8.53
N SER A 17 -5.14 2.76 7.59
CA SER A 17 -4.88 1.31 7.62
C SER A 17 -5.08 0.65 6.26
N LEU A 18 -4.45 -0.52 6.06
CA LEU A 18 -4.62 -1.36 4.87
C LEU A 18 -6.08 -1.78 4.68
N SER A 19 -6.79 -2.13 5.76
CA SER A 19 -8.20 -2.53 5.71
C SER A 19 -9.10 -1.40 5.25
N LYS A 20 -8.93 -0.19 5.81
CA LYS A 20 -9.72 0.98 5.40
C LYS A 20 -9.42 1.37 3.95
N ALA A 21 -8.16 1.27 3.52
CA ALA A 21 -7.80 1.52 2.12
C ALA A 21 -8.41 0.46 1.17
N SER A 22 -8.45 -0.80 1.58
CA SER A 22 -9.08 -1.88 0.81
C SER A 22 -10.57 -1.64 0.57
N GLU A 23 -11.32 -1.29 1.62
CA GLU A 23 -12.74 -0.96 1.51
C GLU A 23 -12.97 0.27 0.61
N ARG A 24 -12.16 1.32 0.77
CA ARG A 24 -12.32 2.58 0.02
C ARG A 24 -11.95 2.44 -1.46
N LEU A 25 -10.92 1.66 -1.77
CA LEU A 25 -10.45 1.46 -3.14
C LEU A 25 -11.14 0.29 -3.84
N ASN A 26 -11.93 -0.52 -3.12
CA ASN A 26 -12.49 -1.78 -3.58
C ASN A 26 -11.40 -2.72 -4.14
N VAL A 27 -10.25 -2.77 -3.45
CA VAL A 27 -9.09 -3.60 -3.80
C VAL A 27 -8.81 -4.56 -2.64
N PRO A 28 -8.56 -5.86 -2.87
CA PRO A 28 -8.26 -6.80 -1.78
C PRO A 28 -7.02 -6.39 -0.97
N ILE A 29 -7.08 -6.50 0.36
CA ILE A 29 -5.95 -6.21 1.27
C ILE A 29 -4.67 -6.93 0.84
N ALA A 30 -4.76 -8.19 0.41
CA ALA A 30 -3.61 -8.97 -0.04
C ALA A 30 -2.89 -8.33 -1.27
N THR A 31 -3.67 -7.70 -2.16
CA THR A 31 -3.12 -6.97 -3.31
C THR A 31 -2.42 -5.69 -2.86
N ILE A 32 -3.02 -4.95 -1.92
CA ILE A 32 -2.43 -3.74 -1.34
C ILE A 32 -1.11 -4.09 -0.64
N SER A 33 -1.13 -5.07 0.26
CA SER A 33 0.04 -5.52 1.02
C SER A 33 1.18 -5.96 0.10
N ARG A 34 0.89 -6.75 -0.95
CA ARG A 34 1.90 -7.16 -1.92
C ARG A 34 2.53 -5.98 -2.65
N GLN A 35 1.71 -5.03 -3.14
CA GLN A 35 2.23 -3.86 -3.84
C GLN A 35 3.09 -2.97 -2.93
N ILE A 36 2.70 -2.81 -1.67
CA ILE A 36 3.48 -2.06 -0.68
C ILE A 36 4.81 -2.77 -0.39
N ALA A 37 4.80 -4.09 -0.18
CA ALA A 37 6.02 -4.86 0.04
C ALA A 37 6.97 -4.80 -1.16
N ASP A 38 6.45 -4.78 -2.38
CA ASP A 38 7.26 -4.62 -3.60
C ASP A 38 7.86 -3.20 -3.68
N LEU A 39 7.13 -2.17 -3.23
CA LEU A 39 7.64 -0.79 -3.13
C LEU A 39 8.76 -0.66 -2.09
N GLU A 40 8.57 -1.26 -0.92
CA GLU A 40 9.57 -1.29 0.16
C GLU A 40 10.88 -1.93 -0.33
N LYS A 41 10.78 -3.04 -1.08
CA LYS A 41 11.94 -3.67 -1.72
C LYS A 41 12.60 -2.81 -2.78
N GLU A 42 11.81 -2.16 -3.65
CA GLU A 42 12.34 -1.27 -4.69
C GLU A 42 13.10 -0.08 -4.10
N LEU A 43 12.57 0.49 -3.01
CA LEU A 43 13.17 1.63 -2.32
C LEU A 43 14.24 1.22 -1.29
N ASN A 44 14.36 -0.07 -0.98
CA ASN A 44 15.20 -0.62 0.08
C ASN A 44 14.95 0.05 1.46
N ILE A 45 13.69 0.32 1.76
CA ILE A 45 13.22 0.90 3.04
C ILE A 45 11.93 0.22 3.48
N GLN A 46 11.70 0.17 4.79
CA GLN A 46 10.42 -0.24 5.36
C GLN A 46 9.52 1.01 5.49
N LEU A 47 8.29 0.94 4.98
CA LEU A 47 7.32 2.03 4.96
C LEU A 47 6.25 1.86 6.05
N PHE A 48 5.95 0.63 6.45
CA PHE A 48 4.99 0.33 7.50
C PHE A 48 5.56 -0.64 8.53
N ASP A 49 5.18 -0.43 9.79
CA ASP A 49 5.39 -1.41 10.85
C ASP A 49 4.24 -2.43 10.80
N HIS A 50 4.58 -3.70 10.61
CA HIS A 50 3.61 -4.80 10.48
C HIS A 50 3.11 -5.31 11.83
#